data_AF-A0A0N4T691-F1
#
_entry.id   AF-A0A0N4T691-F1
#
_cell.length_a   1.000
_cell.length_b   1.000
_cell.length_c   1.000
_cell.angle_alpha   90.00
_cell.angle_beta   90.00
_cell.angle_gamma   90.00
#
_symmetry.space_group_name_H-M   'P 1'
#
loop_
_entity.id
_entity.type
_entity.pdbx_description
1 polymer ?
#
loop_
_entity_poly.entity_id
_entity_poly.type
_entity_poly.pdbx_seq_one_letter_code
_entity_poly.pdbx_strand_id
1 'polypeptide(L)'
;MKSKTFPMPNASNGRTIICGQFISIGQQASLVLMEGEITANRWALFYLNQPTLIFSSAAQYTFLDEKQTIGIDLSEKLLLKLNGATKENKISDNNWTSVICKVERHKDQTCPKYATIQECLTLCIDEPLAQLFSLTQNSIKFQSMVLELLPAMDSVFTSNQKVPIHLEKLKDIKTEVLCSLICDFHQALGVQTDLSTQINFLPELLRSYLIEQDKDVKKEMGKLPMEEKLGKGETEKTDKRQYICKQWKVDPKIRFID
;
A
#
# COMPACT_ATOMS: atom_id res chain seq x y z
N MET A 1 -0.02 -36.30 -21.54
CA MET A 1 -0.73 -35.40 -20.60
C MET A 1 -1.69 -34.53 -21.39
N LYS A 2 -3.02 -34.67 -21.22
CA LYS A 2 -3.97 -33.72 -21.81
C LYS A 2 -3.79 -32.39 -21.08
N SER A 3 -3.44 -31.32 -21.77
CA SER A 3 -3.43 -29.98 -21.18
C SER A 3 -4.84 -29.72 -20.66
N LYS A 4 -4.97 -29.35 -19.38
CA LYS A 4 -6.23 -28.82 -18.85
C LYS A 4 -6.37 -27.40 -19.38
N THR A 5 -6.77 -27.26 -20.64
CA THR A 5 -7.13 -25.97 -21.21
C THR A 5 -8.44 -25.50 -20.57
N PHE A 6 -8.45 -24.29 -20.03
CA PHE A 6 -9.68 -23.67 -19.55
C PHE A 6 -10.65 -23.52 -20.72
N PRO A 7 -11.95 -23.85 -20.55
CA PRO A 7 -12.92 -23.73 -21.61
C PRO A 7 -13.02 -22.26 -22.06
N MET A 8 -12.94 -22.01 -23.36
CA MET A 8 -13.19 -20.68 -23.90
C MET A 8 -14.70 -20.47 -24.08
N PRO A 9 -15.21 -19.24 -23.94
CA PRO A 9 -16.62 -18.94 -24.20
C PRO A 9 -16.96 -19.29 -25.67
N ASN A 10 -17.98 -20.12 -25.86
CA ASN A 10 -18.40 -20.66 -27.17
C ASN A 10 -19.79 -20.17 -27.62
N ALA A 11 -20.45 -19.35 -26.80
CA ALA A 11 -21.72 -18.71 -27.06
C ALA A 11 -21.76 -17.36 -26.33
N SER A 12 -22.67 -16.45 -26.71
CA SER A 12 -22.75 -15.10 -26.14
C SER A 12 -22.99 -15.06 -24.62
N ASN A 13 -23.55 -16.14 -24.06
CA ASN A 13 -23.73 -16.34 -22.62
C ASN A 13 -22.63 -17.19 -21.96
N GLY A 14 -21.73 -17.78 -22.75
CA GLY A 14 -20.62 -18.59 -22.27
C GLY A 14 -19.64 -17.71 -21.50
N ARG A 15 -19.34 -18.09 -20.25
CA ARG A 15 -18.37 -17.40 -19.40
C ARG A 15 -17.53 -18.43 -18.67
N THR A 16 -16.22 -18.23 -18.67
CA THR A 16 -15.31 -18.99 -17.83
C THR A 16 -14.70 -18.04 -16.82
N ILE A 17 -14.92 -18.31 -15.54
CA ILE A 17 -14.47 -17.46 -14.44
C ILE A 17 -13.44 -18.24 -13.65
N ILE A 18 -12.25 -17.65 -13.50
CA ILE A 18 -11.22 -18.12 -12.58
C ILE A 18 -11.18 -17.09 -11.46
N CYS A 19 -11.40 -17.53 -10.22
CA CYS A 19 -11.34 -16.64 -9.07
C CYS A 19 -10.43 -17.20 -7.99
N GLY A 20 -9.81 -16.30 -7.25
CA GLY A 20 -9.00 -16.59 -6.09
C GLY A 20 -9.29 -15.58 -5.00
N GLN A 21 -9.22 -16.04 -3.75
CA GLN A 21 -9.38 -15.20 -2.59
C GLN A 21 -8.28 -15.51 -1.58
N PHE A 22 -7.64 -14.47 -1.07
CA PHE A 22 -6.69 -14.51 0.01
C PHE A 22 -7.25 -13.72 1.20
N ILE A 23 -7.26 -14.35 2.37
CA ILE A 23 -7.76 -13.75 3.61
C ILE A 23 -6.66 -13.87 4.66
N SER A 24 -6.28 -12.73 5.25
CA SER A 24 -5.39 -12.66 6.40
C SER A 24 -6.12 -11.94 7.53
N ILE A 25 -6.18 -12.59 8.69
CA ILE A 25 -6.79 -12.05 9.91
C ILE A 25 -5.72 -12.12 10.99
N GLY A 26 -5.25 -10.95 11.42
CA GLY A 26 -4.26 -10.80 12.48
C GLY A 26 -4.90 -10.26 13.76
N GLN A 27 -4.31 -10.58 14.90
CA GLN A 27 -4.59 -9.83 16.13
C GLN A 27 -3.91 -8.46 16.08
N GLN A 28 -2.67 -8.42 15.58
CA GLN A 28 -1.86 -7.23 15.44
C GLN A 28 -0.99 -7.37 14.19
N ALA A 29 -0.68 -6.27 13.53
CA ALA A 29 0.35 -6.22 12.50
C ALA A 29 1.16 -4.93 12.63
N SER A 30 2.48 -5.04 12.49
CA SER A 30 3.39 -3.91 12.53
C SER A 30 4.11 -3.78 11.20
N LEU A 31 4.16 -2.57 10.66
CA LEU A 31 4.87 -2.25 9.42
C LEU A 31 5.77 -1.04 9.67
N VAL A 32 6.97 -1.09 9.10
CA VAL A 32 7.92 0.02 9.15
C VAL A 32 8.16 0.54 7.75
N LEU A 33 8.05 1.86 7.59
CA LEU A 33 8.42 2.59 6.39
C LEU A 33 9.62 3.47 6.71
N MET A 34 10.79 3.16 6.15
CA MET A 34 12.04 3.84 6.46
C MET A 34 12.42 4.85 5.39
N GLU A 35 13.24 5.84 5.72
CA GLU A 35 13.81 6.70 4.67
C GLU A 35 14.97 5.97 3.97
N GLY A 36 14.63 5.17 2.96
CA GLY A 36 15.60 4.41 2.16
C GLY A 36 16.02 3.10 2.84
N GLU A 37 17.16 3.12 3.55
CA GLU A 37 17.81 1.91 4.09
C GLU A 37 17.40 1.57 5.53
N ILE A 38 17.66 0.32 5.95
CA ILE A 38 17.37 -0.16 7.32
C ILE A 38 18.14 0.61 8.42
N THR A 39 19.20 1.31 8.02
CA THR A 39 20.04 2.14 8.87
C THR A 39 19.48 3.54 9.07
N ALA A 40 18.36 3.91 8.43
CA ALA A 40 17.75 5.22 8.53
C ALA A 40 17.58 5.70 9.98
N ASN A 41 17.78 7.00 10.18
CA ASN A 41 17.65 7.62 11.50
C ASN A 41 16.21 8.00 11.85
N ARG A 42 15.32 7.99 10.86
CA ARG A 42 13.89 8.29 11.02
C ARG A 42 13.04 7.34 10.18
N TRP A 43 11.93 6.87 10.73
CA TRP A 43 10.97 6.01 10.04
C TRP A 43 9.55 6.21 10.57
N ALA A 44 8.57 5.84 9.76
CA ALA A 44 7.19 5.72 10.19
C ALA A 44 6.92 4.27 10.62
N LEU A 45 6.35 4.10 11.80
CA LEU A 45 5.92 2.82 12.34
C LEU A 45 4.39 2.80 12.36
N PHE A 46 3.84 1.80 11.69
CA PHE A 46 2.41 1.53 11.61
C PHE A 46 2.12 0.34 12.52
N TYR A 47 1.29 0.56 13.52
CA TYR A 47 0.75 -0.48 14.39
C TYR A 47 -0.73 -0.64 14.09
N LEU A 48 -1.12 -1.78 13.54
CA LEU A 48 -2.48 -2.10 13.16
C LEU A 48 -3.06 -3.10 14.18
N ASN A 49 -4.14 -2.71 14.84
CA ASN A 49 -4.87 -3.56 15.76
C ASN A 49 -6.04 -4.25 15.04
N GLN A 50 -6.13 -5.57 15.24
CA GLN A 50 -7.08 -6.48 14.60
C GLN A 50 -7.24 -6.28 13.08
N PRO A 51 -6.15 -6.23 12.30
CA PRO A 51 -6.24 -6.04 10.86
C PRO A 51 -6.86 -7.26 10.18
N THR A 52 -7.83 -7.01 9.30
CA THR A 52 -8.36 -8.01 8.37
C THR A 52 -8.09 -7.55 6.95
N LEU A 53 -7.32 -8.34 6.20
CA LEU A 53 -7.00 -8.11 4.79
C LEU A 53 -7.67 -9.18 3.94
N ILE A 54 -8.53 -8.77 3.01
CA ILE A 54 -9.19 -9.65 2.05
C ILE A 54 -8.83 -9.18 0.65
N PHE A 55 -8.07 -9.98 -0.07
CA PHE A 55 -7.80 -9.77 -1.50
C PHE A 55 -8.60 -10.78 -2.31
N SER A 56 -9.33 -10.31 -3.32
CA SER A 56 -10.10 -11.14 -4.23
C SER A 56 -9.74 -10.76 -5.66
N SER A 57 -9.48 -11.74 -6.51
CA SER A 57 -9.20 -11.55 -7.92
C SER A 57 -10.06 -12.51 -8.73
N ALA A 58 -10.66 -12.00 -9.80
CA ALA A 58 -11.48 -12.77 -10.73
C ALA A 58 -11.08 -12.40 -12.15
N ALA A 59 -10.72 -13.40 -12.95
CA ALA A 59 -10.53 -13.29 -14.38
C ALA A 59 -11.70 -13.98 -15.09
N GLN A 60 -12.44 -13.24 -15.90
CA GLN A 60 -13.55 -13.74 -16.67
C GLN A 60 -13.21 -13.70 -18.17
N TYR A 61 -13.19 -14.86 -18.81
CA TYR A 61 -13.11 -14.96 -20.27
C TYR A 61 -14.50 -14.72 -20.85
N THR A 62 -14.64 -13.68 -21.67
CA THR A 62 -15.92 -13.24 -22.25
C THR A 62 -15.71 -12.54 -23.59
N PHE A 63 -16.79 -12.33 -24.33
CA PHE A 63 -16.82 -11.36 -25.41
C PHE A 63 -16.85 -9.94 -24.83
N LEU A 64 -15.94 -9.08 -25.27
CA LEU A 64 -15.78 -7.71 -24.77
C LEU A 64 -16.70 -6.70 -25.47
N ASP A 65 -17.16 -7.01 -26.68
CA ASP A 65 -17.93 -6.12 -27.54
C ASP A 65 -18.98 -6.90 -28.37
N GLU A 66 -19.83 -6.15 -29.07
CA GLU A 66 -20.84 -6.69 -30.00
C GLU A 66 -20.24 -7.44 -31.18
N LYS A 67 -18.96 -7.18 -31.48
CA LYS A 67 -18.19 -7.86 -32.54
C LYS A 67 -17.63 -9.21 -32.09
N GLN A 68 -17.97 -9.64 -30.87
CA GLN A 68 -17.52 -10.90 -30.28
C GLN A 68 -16.00 -10.99 -30.18
N THR A 69 -15.32 -9.89 -29.84
CA THR A 69 -13.91 -9.90 -29.50
C THR A 69 -13.70 -10.66 -28.19
N ILE A 70 -12.99 -11.78 -28.24
CA ILE A 70 -12.65 -12.55 -27.02
C ILE A 70 -11.64 -11.76 -26.20
N GLY A 71 -11.92 -11.62 -24.91
CA GLY A 71 -11.03 -10.96 -23.97
C GLY A 71 -11.16 -11.49 -22.55
N ILE A 72 -10.33 -10.91 -21.69
CA ILE A 72 -10.29 -11.16 -20.25
C ILE A 72 -10.80 -9.90 -19.56
N ASP A 73 -11.84 -10.05 -18.75
CA ASP A 73 -12.27 -9.06 -17.77
C ASP A 73 -11.67 -9.43 -16.42
N LEU A 74 -10.70 -8.65 -15.96
CA LEU A 74 -10.00 -8.82 -14.69
C LEU A 74 -10.61 -7.87 -13.66
N SER A 75 -11.11 -8.42 -12.56
CA SER A 75 -11.63 -7.67 -11.42
C SER A 75 -10.87 -8.04 -10.17
N GLU A 76 -10.28 -7.03 -9.53
CA GLU A 76 -9.51 -7.17 -8.30
C GLU A 76 -10.13 -6.28 -7.22
N LYS A 77 -10.19 -6.81 -6.01
CA LYS A 77 -10.72 -6.11 -4.84
C LYS A 77 -9.83 -6.37 -3.64
N LEU A 78 -9.35 -5.30 -3.02
CA LEU A 78 -8.64 -5.33 -1.75
C LEU A 78 -9.52 -4.66 -0.69
N LEU A 79 -9.80 -5.37 0.39
CA LEU A 79 -10.51 -4.87 1.56
C LEU A 79 -9.56 -4.93 2.76
N LEU A 80 -9.31 -3.78 3.37
CA LEU A 80 -8.59 -3.65 4.63
C LEU A 80 -9.59 -3.19 5.69
N LYS A 81 -9.70 -3.94 6.79
CA LYS A 81 -10.47 -3.54 7.96
C LYS A 81 -9.54 -3.39 9.14
N LEU A 82 -9.72 -2.31 9.89
CA LEU A 82 -9.03 -2.06 11.16
C LEU A 82 -10.04 -2.03 12.30
N ASN A 83 -9.63 -2.55 13.47
CA ASN A 83 -10.45 -2.62 14.67
C ASN A 83 -11.85 -3.17 14.37
N GLY A 84 -11.92 -4.50 14.18
CA GLY A 84 -13.17 -5.19 13.86
C GLY A 84 -14.30 -4.71 14.78
N ALA A 85 -15.30 -4.04 14.20
CA ALA A 85 -16.52 -3.66 14.89
C ALA A 85 -17.37 -4.91 15.14
N THR A 86 -16.89 -5.84 15.96
CA THR A 86 -17.74 -6.87 16.54
C THR A 86 -18.66 -6.16 17.53
N LYS A 87 -19.97 -6.41 17.40
CA LYS A 87 -21.07 -5.80 18.18
C LYS A 87 -20.92 -5.93 19.72
N GLU A 88 -19.90 -6.63 20.20
CA GLU A 88 -19.67 -6.95 21.61
C GLU A 88 -18.53 -6.16 22.26
N ASN A 89 -17.73 -5.39 21.50
CA ASN A 89 -16.71 -4.56 22.11
C ASN A 89 -17.35 -3.29 22.68
N LYS A 90 -17.95 -3.46 23.87
CA LYS A 90 -18.23 -2.37 24.79
C LYS A 90 -17.01 -1.45 24.83
N ILE A 91 -17.29 -0.16 24.74
CA ILE A 91 -16.35 0.93 24.89
C ILE A 91 -15.73 0.81 26.29
N SER A 92 -14.68 0.02 26.41
CA SER A 92 -13.74 0.12 27.52
C SER A 92 -12.71 1.16 27.13
N ASP A 93 -12.53 2.14 28.02
CA ASP A 93 -11.71 3.35 27.88
C ASP A 93 -10.20 3.12 27.66
N ASN A 94 -9.79 1.90 27.26
CA ASN A 94 -8.42 1.54 26.92
C ASN A 94 -8.33 0.64 25.67
N ASN A 95 -9.32 0.68 24.77
CA ASN A 95 -9.27 -0.09 23.52
C ASN A 95 -8.20 0.49 22.59
N TRP A 96 -7.08 -0.22 22.45
CA TRP A 96 -5.93 0.21 21.65
C TRP A 96 -6.36 0.46 20.20
N THR A 97 -6.29 1.71 19.77
CA THR A 97 -6.51 2.09 18.37
C THR A 97 -5.29 1.70 17.54
N SER A 98 -5.48 1.57 16.23
CA SER A 98 -4.33 1.45 15.33
C SER A 98 -3.58 2.79 15.35
N VAL A 99 -2.26 2.79 15.26
CA VAL A 99 -1.42 3.99 15.45
C VAL A 99 -0.40 4.10 14.34
N ILE A 100 -0.17 5.32 13.87
CA ILE A 100 0.98 5.67 13.04
C ILE A 100 1.85 6.61 13.87
N CYS A 101 3.12 6.27 14.05
CA CYS A 101 4.07 7.12 14.76
C CYS A 101 5.33 7.37 13.95
N LYS A 102 5.93 8.54 14.15
CA LYS A 102 7.29 8.86 13.75
C LYS A 102 8.22 8.34 14.83
N VAL A 103 9.24 7.59 14.42
CA VAL A 103 10.31 7.17 15.31
C VAL A 103 11.61 7.79 14.82
N GLU A 104 12.37 8.37 15.75
CA GLU A 104 13.65 9.01 15.47
C GLU A 104 14.73 8.50 16.43
N ARG A 105 15.89 8.14 15.86
CA ARG A 105 17.09 7.78 16.63
C ARG A 105 17.72 9.03 17.22
N HIS A 106 18.16 8.94 18.47
CA HIS A 106 19.03 9.99 19.03
C HIS A 106 20.36 10.07 18.27
N LYS A 107 20.88 11.28 18.09
CA LYS A 107 22.07 11.58 17.25
C LYS A 107 23.32 10.80 17.61
N ASP A 108 23.43 10.32 18.85
CA ASP A 108 24.59 9.58 19.34
C ASP A 108 24.48 8.05 19.14
N GLN A 109 23.38 7.57 18.55
CA GLN A 109 23.12 6.15 18.37
C GLN A 109 23.24 5.74 16.90
N THR A 110 24.20 4.84 16.64
CA THR A 110 24.36 4.20 15.34
C THR A 110 23.77 2.80 15.37
N CYS A 111 23.21 2.37 14.24
CA CYS A 111 22.82 0.96 14.09
C CYS A 111 24.07 0.10 14.32
N PRO A 112 24.00 -1.01 15.08
CA PRO A 112 25.14 -1.89 15.26
C PRO A 112 25.66 -2.33 13.88
N LYS A 113 26.96 -2.18 13.63
CA LYS A 113 27.59 -2.49 12.33
C LYS A 113 27.39 -3.94 11.87
N TYR A 114 26.98 -4.83 12.78
CA TYR A 114 26.75 -6.25 12.56
C TYR A 114 25.40 -6.74 13.11
N ALA A 115 24.36 -5.90 13.05
CA ALA A 115 23.03 -6.29 13.51
C ALA A 115 22.42 -7.38 12.62
N THR A 116 21.87 -8.40 13.26
CA THR A 116 21.01 -9.40 12.61
C THR A 116 19.66 -8.80 12.23
N ILE A 117 18.92 -9.44 11.31
CA ILE A 117 17.58 -9.00 10.92
C ILE A 117 16.66 -8.93 12.15
N GLN A 118 16.75 -9.90 13.07
CA GLN A 118 15.95 -9.92 14.28
C GLN A 118 16.25 -8.71 15.17
N GLU A 119 17.52 -8.38 15.39
CA GLU A 119 17.92 -7.20 16.16
C GLU A 119 17.43 -5.91 15.49
N CYS A 120 17.52 -5.81 14.16
CA CYS A 120 16.96 -4.67 13.42
C CYS A 120 15.44 -4.54 13.62
N LEU A 121 14.70 -5.64 13.54
CA LEU A 121 13.25 -5.63 13.75
C LEU A 121 12.90 -5.23 15.19
N THR A 122 13.61 -5.77 16.18
CA THR A 122 13.41 -5.39 17.59
C THR A 122 13.70 -3.91 17.82
N LEU A 123 14.76 -3.35 17.24
CA LEU A 123 15.08 -1.93 17.35
C LEU A 123 14.08 -1.02 16.62
N CYS A 124 13.53 -1.46 15.48
CA CYS A 124 12.66 -0.62 14.65
C CYS A 124 11.17 -0.76 14.99
N ILE A 125 10.77 -1.86 15.64
CA ILE A 125 9.38 -2.22 15.93
C ILE A 125 9.18 -2.42 17.43
N ASP A 126 9.79 -3.46 18.01
CA ASP A 126 9.46 -3.89 19.37
C ASP A 126 9.79 -2.83 20.42
N GLU A 127 10.98 -2.24 20.37
CA GLU A 127 11.40 -1.19 21.31
C GLU A 127 10.53 0.09 21.19
N PRO A 128 10.29 0.65 19.99
CA PRO A 128 9.37 1.79 19.83
C PRO A 128 7.93 1.50 20.26
N LEU A 129 7.40 0.31 19.98
CA LEU A 129 6.05 -0.08 20.46
C LEU A 129 6.03 -0.20 21.98
N ALA A 130 7.04 -0.81 22.59
CA ALA A 130 7.15 -0.92 24.04
C ALA A 130 7.19 0.47 24.69
N GLN A 131 7.87 1.46 24.07
CA GLN A 131 7.87 2.84 24.55
C GLN A 131 6.50 3.51 24.40
N LEU A 132 5.85 3.34 23.24
CA LEU A 132 4.54 3.91 22.96
C LEU A 132 3.47 3.46 23.97
N PHE A 133 3.56 2.20 24.41
CA PHE A 133 2.60 1.58 25.33
C PHE A 133 3.07 1.52 26.78
N SER A 134 4.27 2.04 27.11
CA SER A 134 4.79 2.09 28.48
C SER A 134 4.49 3.43 29.15
N LEU A 135 4.01 3.38 30.40
CA LEU A 135 3.77 4.55 31.25
C LEU A 135 5.05 5.24 31.75
N THR A 136 6.21 4.62 31.56
CA THR A 136 7.52 5.16 31.99
C THR A 136 8.37 5.54 30.78
N GLN A 137 8.33 6.82 30.40
CA GLN A 137 9.07 7.43 29.27
C GLN A 137 10.58 7.61 29.56
N ASN A 138 11.28 6.57 30.01
CA ASN A 138 12.70 6.65 30.35
C ASN A 138 13.59 5.78 29.43
N SER A 139 13.23 5.64 28.16
CA SER A 139 14.14 5.01 27.18
C SER A 139 15.05 6.06 26.55
N ILE A 140 16.35 5.94 26.81
CA ILE A 140 17.39 6.84 26.26
C ILE A 140 17.63 6.61 24.76
N LYS A 141 16.99 5.60 24.15
CA LYS A 141 17.35 5.11 22.81
C LYS A 141 16.60 5.76 21.64
N PHE A 142 15.30 5.99 21.78
CA PHE A 142 14.48 6.51 20.69
C PHE A 142 13.50 7.55 21.21
N GLN A 143 13.14 8.48 20.32
CA GLN A 143 12.01 9.37 20.51
C GLN A 143 10.89 8.92 19.57
N SER A 144 9.81 8.41 20.16
CA SER A 144 8.60 8.00 19.43
C SER A 144 7.52 9.06 19.59
N MET A 145 6.98 9.56 18.48
CA MET A 145 5.92 10.56 18.45
C MET A 145 4.73 10.02 17.66
N VAL A 146 3.57 9.94 18.31
CA VAL A 146 2.31 9.61 17.63
C VAL A 146 2.02 10.66 16.57
N LEU A 147 1.76 10.23 15.34
CA LEU A 147 1.31 11.09 14.25
C LEU A 147 -0.21 10.99 14.11
N GLU A 148 -0.73 9.77 14.02
CA GLU A 148 -2.15 9.51 13.79
C GLU A 148 -2.65 8.33 14.64
N LEU A 149 -3.88 8.45 15.15
CA LEU A 149 -4.64 7.35 15.74
C LEU A 149 -5.75 6.96 14.77
N LEU A 150 -5.57 5.82 14.12
CA LEU A 150 -6.49 5.28 13.15
C LEU A 150 -7.70 4.64 13.87
N PRO A 151 -8.92 5.12 13.58
CA PRO A 151 -10.14 4.57 14.15
C PRO A 151 -10.45 3.21 13.52
N ALA A 152 -11.54 2.58 13.98
CA ALA A 152 -12.17 1.52 13.20
C ALA A 152 -12.51 2.05 11.80
N MET A 153 -12.09 1.30 10.78
CA MET A 153 -12.15 1.71 9.38
C MET A 153 -12.36 0.49 8.50
N ASP A 154 -13.16 0.65 7.45
CA ASP A 154 -13.19 -0.24 6.29
C ASP A 154 -12.65 0.52 5.07
N SER A 155 -11.59 0.00 4.44
CA SER A 155 -11.04 0.52 3.19
C SER A 155 -11.20 -0.51 2.09
N VAL A 156 -11.82 -0.10 0.98
CA VAL A 156 -12.07 -0.92 -0.20
C VAL A 156 -11.40 -0.27 -1.39
N PHE A 157 -10.43 -0.97 -1.96
CA PHE A 157 -9.87 -0.69 -3.27
C PHE A 157 -10.41 -1.69 -4.28
N THR A 158 -10.85 -1.21 -5.45
CA THR A 158 -11.25 -2.05 -6.58
C THR A 158 -10.52 -1.62 -7.84
N SER A 159 -10.09 -2.59 -8.63
CA SER A 159 -9.47 -2.40 -9.95
C SER A 159 -10.19 -3.29 -10.96
N ASN A 160 -10.60 -2.74 -12.09
CA ASN A 160 -11.21 -3.50 -13.18
C ASN A 160 -10.49 -3.19 -14.50
N GLN A 161 -10.12 -4.22 -15.23
CA GLN A 161 -9.37 -4.10 -16.48
C GLN A 161 -9.95 -5.06 -17.53
N LYS A 162 -10.22 -4.55 -18.73
CA LYS A 162 -10.63 -5.38 -19.88
C LYS A 162 -9.48 -5.47 -20.88
N VAL A 163 -9.04 -6.69 -21.18
CA VAL A 163 -7.90 -6.96 -22.07
C VAL A 163 -8.35 -7.86 -23.22
N PRO A 164 -8.30 -7.39 -24.48
CA PRO A 164 -8.58 -8.26 -25.63
C PRO A 164 -7.44 -9.27 -25.81
N ILE A 165 -7.77 -10.52 -26.11
CA ILE A 165 -6.77 -11.55 -26.42
C ILE A 165 -6.45 -11.44 -27.92
N HIS A 166 -5.55 -10.54 -28.30
CA HIS A 166 -4.95 -10.54 -29.63
C HIS A 166 -3.53 -11.11 -29.57
N LEU A 167 -3.34 -12.26 -30.21
CA LEU A 167 -2.08 -13.04 -30.23
C LEU A 167 -0.85 -12.24 -30.70
N GLU A 168 -1.03 -11.15 -31.46
CA GLU A 168 0.09 -10.39 -32.03
C GLU A 168 0.29 -8.96 -31.47
N LYS A 169 -0.60 -8.45 -30.60
CA LYS A 169 -0.59 -7.03 -30.17
C LYS A 169 -0.69 -6.78 -28.66
N LEU A 170 -0.38 -7.77 -27.83
CA LEU A 170 -0.42 -7.63 -26.36
C LEU A 170 0.52 -6.52 -25.81
N LYS A 171 1.53 -6.09 -26.58
CA LYS A 171 2.54 -5.10 -26.15
C LYS A 171 2.17 -3.63 -26.39
N ASP A 172 1.15 -3.35 -27.21
CA ASP A 172 0.84 -1.98 -27.69
C ASP A 172 -0.54 -1.46 -27.26
N ILE A 173 -1.28 -2.21 -26.46
CA ILE A 173 -2.62 -1.78 -26.04
C ILE A 173 -2.47 -0.96 -24.77
N LYS A 174 -2.57 0.38 -24.90
CA LYS A 174 -2.93 1.28 -23.80
C LYS A 174 -4.25 0.79 -23.21
N THR A 175 -4.14 -0.05 -22.19
CA THR A 175 -5.31 -0.66 -21.53
C THR A 175 -5.73 0.23 -20.39
N GLU A 176 -7.02 0.54 -20.33
CA GLU A 176 -7.58 1.30 -19.22
C GLU A 176 -7.81 0.37 -18.02
N VAL A 177 -7.39 0.83 -16.86
CA VAL A 177 -7.64 0.18 -15.57
C VAL A 177 -8.51 1.12 -14.75
N LEU A 178 -9.74 0.69 -14.47
CA LEU A 178 -10.70 1.46 -13.72
C LEU A 178 -10.54 1.19 -12.22
N CYS A 179 -10.07 2.19 -11.50
CA CYS A 179 -9.79 2.09 -10.07
C CYS A 179 -10.85 2.81 -9.24
N SER A 180 -11.11 2.35 -8.03
CA SER A 180 -11.87 3.08 -7.02
C SER A 180 -11.32 2.81 -5.63
N LEU A 181 -11.28 3.84 -4.79
CA LEU A 181 -10.88 3.75 -3.40
C LEU A 181 -11.96 4.39 -2.53
N ILE A 182 -12.47 3.62 -1.57
CA ILE A 182 -13.48 4.04 -0.61
C ILE A 182 -12.99 3.69 0.78
N CYS A 183 -12.90 4.68 1.65
CA CYS A 183 -12.61 4.51 3.07
C CYS A 183 -13.80 5.00 3.89
N ASP A 184 -14.41 4.09 4.65
CA ASP A 184 -15.47 4.40 5.60
C ASP A 184 -14.87 4.37 7.02
N PHE A 185 -14.89 5.53 7.69
CA PHE A 185 -14.38 5.71 9.03
C PHE A 185 -15.53 5.66 10.04
N HIS A 186 -15.45 4.77 11.01
CA HIS A 186 -16.51 4.58 12.01
C HIS A 186 -16.42 5.57 13.17
N GLN A 187 -15.26 6.20 13.35
CA GLN A 187 -14.99 7.23 14.37
C GLN A 187 -14.04 8.30 13.80
N ALA A 188 -13.78 9.36 14.57
CA ALA A 188 -12.85 10.41 14.15
C ALA A 188 -11.40 9.89 14.15
N LEU A 189 -10.65 10.28 13.12
CA LEU A 189 -9.21 10.10 13.00
C LEU A 189 -8.49 11.03 13.98
N GLY A 190 -7.71 10.46 14.90
CA GLY A 190 -6.87 11.22 15.82
C GLY A 190 -5.64 11.74 15.10
N VAL A 191 -5.33 13.03 15.22
CA VAL A 191 -4.26 13.71 14.49
C VAL A 191 -3.49 14.59 15.46
N GLN A 192 -2.19 14.33 15.63
CA GLN A 192 -1.31 15.14 16.49
C GLN A 192 -1.30 16.62 16.09
N THR A 193 -1.34 17.53 17.06
CA THR A 193 -1.41 18.98 16.81
C THR A 193 -0.11 19.63 16.32
N ASP A 194 1.03 18.95 16.42
CA ASP A 194 2.30 19.45 15.90
C ASP A 194 2.31 19.40 14.35
N LEU A 195 1.88 20.50 13.73
CA LEU A 195 1.87 20.67 12.28
C LEU A 195 3.24 20.43 11.63
N SER A 196 4.36 20.67 12.34
CA SER A 196 5.69 20.59 11.74
C SER A 196 6.10 19.14 11.42
N THR A 197 5.65 18.18 12.23
CA THR A 197 5.93 16.76 12.07
C THR A 197 4.92 16.10 11.13
N GLN A 198 3.66 16.53 11.12
CA GLN A 198 2.64 15.95 10.24
C GLN A 198 2.71 16.41 8.78
N ILE A 199 2.95 17.71 8.55
CA ILE A 199 2.88 18.27 7.19
C ILE A 199 4.11 17.90 6.35
N ASN A 200 5.24 17.66 7.01
CA ASN A 200 6.51 17.39 6.32
C ASN A 200 6.87 15.90 6.36
N PHE A 201 6.95 15.25 7.51
CA PHE A 201 7.60 13.94 7.61
C PHE A 201 6.89 12.82 6.83
N LEU A 202 5.65 12.48 7.19
CA LEU A 202 4.97 11.33 6.58
C LEU A 202 4.66 11.57 5.09
N PRO A 203 4.18 12.76 4.65
CA PRO A 203 4.01 13.05 3.24
C PRO A 203 5.31 13.03 2.44
N GLU A 204 6.43 13.58 2.96
CA GLU A 204 7.73 13.52 2.27
C GLU A 204 8.25 12.09 2.17
N LEU A 205 8.11 11.31 3.24
CA LEU A 205 8.49 9.90 3.26
C LEU A 205 7.68 9.11 2.23
N LEU A 206 6.35 9.25 2.19
CA LEU A 206 5.52 8.61 1.17
C LEU A 206 5.93 9.06 -0.24
N ARG A 207 6.22 10.35 -0.42
CA ARG A 207 6.71 10.88 -1.71
C ARG A 207 8.06 10.31 -2.10
N SER A 208 8.99 10.00 -1.18
CA SER A 208 10.29 9.43 -1.56
C SER A 208 10.13 8.09 -2.27
N TYR A 209 9.20 7.25 -1.81
CA TYR A 209 8.87 5.97 -2.44
C TYR A 209 8.11 6.12 -3.77
N LEU A 210 7.29 7.17 -3.92
CA LEU A 210 6.62 7.48 -5.18
C LEU A 210 7.59 8.06 -6.23
N ILE A 211 8.54 8.88 -5.78
CA ILE A 211 9.50 9.57 -6.64
C ILE A 211 10.66 8.67 -7.06
N GLU A 212 11.02 7.63 -6.31
CA GLU A 212 12.01 6.64 -6.78
C GLU A 212 11.54 5.89 -8.04
N GLN A 213 10.23 5.75 -8.26
CA GLN A 213 9.70 5.28 -9.55
C GLN A 213 9.87 6.30 -10.70
N ASP A 214 10.08 7.58 -10.38
CA ASP A 214 10.16 8.71 -11.31
C ASP A 214 11.60 9.31 -11.43
N LYS A 215 12.51 9.04 -10.49
CA LYS A 215 13.89 9.58 -10.46
C LYS A 215 14.92 8.70 -11.14
N ASP A 216 14.64 7.41 -11.32
CA ASP A 216 15.35 6.60 -12.32
C ASP A 216 15.16 7.16 -13.75
N VAL A 217 14.16 8.03 -13.96
CA VAL A 217 13.96 8.80 -15.21
C VAL A 217 14.74 10.13 -15.22
N LYS A 218 15.13 10.68 -14.06
CA LYS A 218 15.76 12.03 -13.97
C LYS A 218 17.27 12.02 -13.76
N LYS A 219 17.88 10.92 -13.31
CA LYS A 219 19.35 10.83 -13.18
C LYS A 219 20.11 10.71 -14.52
N GLU A 220 19.43 10.48 -15.65
CA GLU A 220 20.05 10.53 -16.98
C GLU A 220 20.09 11.93 -17.63
N MET A 221 19.44 12.95 -17.07
CA MET A 221 19.44 14.32 -17.66
C MET A 221 20.53 15.25 -17.12
N GLY A 222 21.67 14.71 -16.69
CA GLY A 222 22.70 15.48 -16.00
C GLY A 222 24.13 15.13 -16.35
N LYS A 223 24.48 15.18 -17.66
CA LYS A 223 25.80 15.42 -18.27
C LYS A 223 26.11 14.41 -19.38
N LEU A 224 26.13 14.87 -20.62
CA LEU A 224 27.05 14.40 -21.65
C LEU A 224 27.41 15.60 -22.55
N PRO A 225 28.69 15.88 -22.85
CA PRO A 225 29.06 16.42 -24.14
C PRO A 225 29.01 15.31 -25.21
N MET A 226 28.60 15.71 -26.42
CA MET A 226 28.77 15.07 -27.75
C MET A 226 29.83 13.94 -27.82
N GLU A 227 29.66 12.82 -28.50
CA GLU A 227 29.21 12.62 -29.88
C GLU A 227 29.09 11.10 -30.19
N GLU A 228 28.24 10.78 -31.16
CA GLU A 228 28.24 9.60 -32.06
C GLU A 228 28.05 8.14 -31.56
N LYS A 229 26.90 7.61 -32.03
CA LYS A 229 26.65 6.30 -32.66
C LYS A 229 26.13 5.12 -31.81
N LEU A 230 24.86 4.85 -32.11
CA LEU A 230 24.25 3.54 -32.39
C LEU A 230 23.64 2.78 -31.19
N GLY A 231 22.31 2.72 -31.19
CA GLY A 231 21.52 1.73 -30.45
C GLY A 231 20.33 2.36 -29.74
N LYS A 232 19.16 2.36 -30.38
CA LYS A 232 17.87 2.74 -29.79
C LYS A 232 17.60 1.88 -28.55
N GLY A 233 17.83 2.44 -27.37
CA GLY A 233 17.29 1.95 -26.10
C GLY A 233 16.24 2.94 -25.64
N GLU A 234 15.01 2.81 -26.14
CA GLU A 234 13.87 3.51 -25.55
C GLU A 234 13.72 3.01 -24.12
N THR A 235 13.98 3.87 -23.13
CA THR A 235 13.59 3.66 -21.73
C THR A 235 12.06 3.76 -21.66
N GLU A 236 11.38 2.70 -22.11
CA GLU A 236 9.95 2.55 -22.01
C GLU A 236 9.54 2.56 -20.53
N LYS A 237 8.56 3.41 -20.17
CA LYS A 237 7.80 3.24 -18.93
C LYS A 237 7.34 1.78 -18.85
N THR A 238 7.70 1.10 -17.75
CA THR A 238 7.49 -0.34 -17.60
C THR A 238 6.02 -0.74 -17.57
N ASP A 239 5.12 0.20 -17.22
CA ASP A 239 3.68 0.02 -17.32
C ASP A 239 3.05 1.01 -18.32
N LYS A 240 2.49 0.49 -19.41
CA LYS A 240 1.80 1.26 -20.46
C LYS A 240 0.30 1.43 -20.19
N ARG A 241 -0.22 0.88 -19.10
CA ARG A 241 -1.64 0.97 -18.72
C ARG A 241 -2.01 2.38 -18.28
N GLN A 242 -3.25 2.77 -18.56
CA GLN A 242 -3.83 4.03 -18.12
C GLN A 242 -4.77 3.79 -16.95
N TYR A 243 -4.40 4.27 -15.77
CA TYR A 243 -5.22 4.15 -14.56
C TYR A 243 -6.22 5.31 -14.48
N ILE A 244 -7.50 4.99 -14.39
CA ILE A 244 -8.60 5.94 -14.32
C ILE A 244 -9.29 5.77 -12.98
N CYS A 245 -9.17 6.77 -12.11
CA CYS A 245 -9.91 6.80 -10.85
C CYS A 245 -11.39 7.13 -11.14
N LYS A 246 -12.29 6.17 -10.92
CA LYS A 246 -13.74 6.35 -11.03
C LYS A 246 -14.35 6.94 -9.76
N GLN A 247 -13.81 6.57 -8.61
CA GLN A 247 -14.30 7.04 -7.32
C GLN A 247 -13.15 7.14 -6.33
N TRP A 248 -13.04 8.30 -5.68
CA TRP A 248 -12.15 8.54 -4.55
C TRP A 248 -12.99 9.10 -3.40
N LYS A 249 -13.26 8.27 -2.38
CA LYS A 249 -14.01 8.66 -1.19
C LYS A 249 -13.16 8.40 0.04
N VAL A 250 -12.47 9.44 0.50
CA VAL A 250 -11.66 9.43 1.72
C VAL A 250 -11.97 10.73 2.46
N ASP A 251 -12.85 10.66 3.46
CA ASP A 251 -13.34 11.83 4.20
C ASP A 251 -13.50 11.50 5.69
N PRO A 252 -12.37 11.35 6.43
CA PRO A 252 -12.42 11.13 7.86
C PRO A 252 -12.82 12.41 8.60
N LYS A 253 -13.63 12.28 9.66
CA LYS A 253 -13.74 13.33 10.66
C LYS A 253 -12.43 13.41 11.42
N ILE A 254 -11.86 14.61 11.59
CA ILE A 254 -10.57 14.79 12.28
C ILE A 254 -10.83 15.18 13.73
N ARG A 255 -10.07 14.58 14.65
CA ARG A 255 -9.96 14.99 16.06
C ARG A 255 -8.49 15.24 16.36
N PHE A 256 -8.20 16.42 16.90
CA PHE A 256 -6.84 16.72 17.36
C PHE A 256 -6.53 15.99 18.67
N ILE A 257 -5.31 15.47 18.78
CA ILE A 257 -4.75 14.86 19.99
C ILE A 257 -3.52 15.66 20.41
N ASP A 258 -3.41 15.90 21.71
CA ASP A 258 -2.30 16.62 22.35
C ASP A 258 -1.37 15.64 23.06
#